data_AF-A0A482V785-F1
#
_entry.id   AF-A0A482V785-F1
#
_cell.length_a   1.000
_cell.length_b   1.000
_cell.length_c   1.000
_cell.angle_alpha   90.00
_cell.angle_beta   90.00
_cell.angle_gamma   90.00
#
_symmetry.space_group_name_H-M   'P 1'
#
loop_
_entity.id
_entity.type
_entity.pdbx_description
1 polymer ?
#
loop_
_entity_poly.entity_id
_entity_poly.type
_entity_poly.pdbx_seq_one_letter_code
_entity_poly.pdbx_strand_id
1 'polypeptide(L)'
;MNGDILDVTIFTDEIWFHLEGCMTHKTENPHVICEALLHPLKIGFHKTNDIHVLRLNHVNHVYYVINNHIPFINQFHDDELTNRYFQQDNAAAHTANETMAFLKQFHK
;
A
#
# COMPACT_ATOMS: atom_id res chain seq x y z
N MET A 1 -12.85 16.67 19.90
CA MET A 1 -13.30 15.29 19.62
C MET A 1 -12.35 14.36 20.35
N ASN A 2 -12.83 13.59 21.33
CA ASN A 2 -12.06 12.49 21.94
C ASN A 2 -12.51 11.18 21.26
N GLY A 3 -12.29 11.07 19.95
CA GLY A 3 -12.31 9.76 19.30
C GLY A 3 -11.02 9.03 19.68
N ASP A 4 -11.05 7.71 19.80
CA ASP A 4 -9.80 6.96 19.92
C ASP A 4 -8.93 7.32 18.71
N ILE A 5 -7.62 7.52 18.90
CA ILE A 5 -6.71 7.88 17.82
C ILE A 5 -6.78 6.86 16.69
N LEU A 6 -7.09 5.61 17.03
CA LEU A 6 -7.29 4.51 16.07
C LEU A 6 -8.54 4.73 15.20
N ASP A 7 -9.60 5.33 15.72
CA ASP A 7 -10.86 5.58 14.99
C ASP A 7 -10.72 6.72 13.98
N VAL A 8 -9.76 7.61 14.19
CA VAL A 8 -9.47 8.75 13.31
C VAL A 8 -8.20 8.53 12.49
N THR A 9 -7.61 7.34 12.50
CA THR A 9 -6.44 7.01 11.68
C THR A 9 -6.82 6.17 10.48
N ILE A 10 -6.47 6.65 9.30
CA ILE A 10 -6.51 5.90 8.05
C ILE A 10 -5.18 5.14 7.95
N PHE A 11 -5.23 3.82 8.10
CA PHE A 11 -4.08 2.96 7.86
C PHE A 11 -4.06 2.54 6.39
N THR A 12 -2.87 2.58 5.79
CA THR A 12 -2.67 2.24 4.39
C THR A 12 -1.45 1.35 4.20
N ASP A 13 -1.53 0.46 3.21
CA ASP A 13 -0.42 -0.45 2.88
C ASP A 13 -0.55 -0.97 1.44
N GLU A 14 0.55 -1.47 0.90
CA GLU A 14 0.61 -2.20 -0.35
C GLU A 14 0.40 -3.71 -0.14
N ILE A 15 -0.60 -4.27 -0.80
CA ILE A 15 -0.82 -5.72 -0.88
C ILE A 15 -0.49 -6.25 -2.27
N TRP A 16 0.19 -7.39 -2.33
CA TRP A 16 0.59 -8.04 -3.57
C TRP A 16 -0.09 -9.40 -3.73
N PHE A 17 -0.76 -9.60 -4.85
CA PHE A 17 -1.33 -10.89 -5.24
C PHE A 17 -0.49 -11.50 -6.38
N HIS A 18 -0.04 -12.73 -6.18
CA HIS A 18 0.56 -13.52 -7.23
C HIS A 18 -0.56 -14.08 -8.11
N LEU A 19 -0.46 -13.88 -9.43
CA LEU A 19 -1.51 -14.31 -10.36
C LEU A 19 -1.57 -15.83 -10.54
N GLU A 20 -0.51 -16.51 -10.15
CA GLU A 20 -0.40 -17.96 -10.10
C GLU A 20 0.18 -18.29 -8.72
N GLY A 21 -0.61 -18.98 -7.89
CA GLY A 21 -0.35 -19.13 -6.45
C GLY A 21 0.98 -19.79 -6.12
N CYS A 22 1.44 -19.66 -4.88
CA CYS A 22 2.49 -20.53 -4.36
C CYS A 22 1.87 -21.91 -4.13
N MET A 23 2.40 -22.95 -4.78
CA MET A 23 2.07 -24.32 -4.39
C MET A 23 3.15 -24.82 -3.43
N THR A 24 2.73 -25.16 -2.21
CA THR A 24 3.51 -26.05 -1.36
C THR A 24 3.35 -27.46 -1.93
N HIS A 25 4.41 -27.99 -2.54
CA HIS A 25 4.43 -29.42 -2.89
C HIS A 25 5.23 -30.17 -1.83
N LYS A 26 4.69 -31.30 -1.36
CA LYS A 26 5.47 -32.21 -0.52
C LYS A 26 6.56 -32.81 -1.39
N THR A 27 7.80 -32.66 -0.97
CA THR A 27 8.89 -33.50 -1.47
C THR A 27 8.76 -34.90 -0.85
N GLU A 28 9.51 -35.90 -1.33
CA GLU A 28 9.56 -37.23 -0.70
C GLU A 28 9.99 -37.18 0.78
N ASN A 29 10.61 -36.07 1.20
CA ASN A 29 10.91 -35.78 2.60
C ASN A 29 9.80 -34.89 3.21
N PRO A 30 8.94 -35.42 4.09
CA PRO A 30 7.83 -34.67 4.69
C PRO A 30 8.27 -33.52 5.62
N HIS A 31 9.57 -33.40 5.91
CA HIS A 31 10.14 -32.29 6.69
C HIS A 31 10.66 -31.13 5.84
N VAL A 32 10.63 -31.25 4.51
CA VAL A 32 11.08 -30.20 3.59
C VAL A 32 9.87 -29.61 2.87
N ILE A 33 9.50 -28.40 3.28
CA ILE A 33 8.54 -27.56 2.57
C ILE A 33 9.33 -26.80 1.51
N CYS A 34 9.09 -27.13 0.24
CA CYS A 34 9.60 -26.34 -0.88
C CYS A 34 8.51 -25.35 -1.31
N GLU A 35 8.77 -24.07 -1.09
CA GLU A 35 8.00 -22.97 -1.66
C GLU A 35 8.63 -22.61 -3.01
N ALA A 36 7.94 -22.94 -4.10
CA ALA A 36 8.34 -22.50 -5.44
C ALA A 36 7.37 -21.41 -5.90
N LEU A 37 7.91 -20.23 -6.18
CA LEU A 37 7.20 -19.17 -6.91
C LEU A 37 6.87 -19.70 -8.31
N LEU A 38 5.58 -19.98 -8.56
CA LEU A 38 5.15 -20.55 -9.84
C LEU A 38 5.22 -19.53 -10.99
N HIS A 39 5.17 -18.22 -10.71
CA HIS A 39 5.29 -17.20 -11.76
C HIS A 39 5.76 -15.82 -11.24
N PRO A 40 6.59 -15.05 -11.97
CA PRO A 40 7.00 -13.69 -11.58
C PRO A 40 5.89 -12.63 -11.71
N LEU A 41 4.69 -13.00 -12.15
CA LEU A 41 3.59 -12.04 -12.35
C LEU A 41 2.86 -11.80 -11.04
N LYS A 42 2.95 -10.56 -10.56
CA LYS A 42 2.23 -10.06 -9.39
C LYS A 42 1.45 -8.80 -9.73
N ILE A 43 0.30 -8.63 -9.11
CA ILE A 43 -0.48 -7.39 -9.13
C ILE A 43 -0.45 -6.79 -7.73
N GLY A 44 -0.09 -5.51 -7.65
CA GLY A 44 -0.08 -4.76 -6.40
C GLY A 44 -1.31 -3.85 -6.30
N PHE A 45 -1.77 -3.63 -5.07
CA PHE A 45 -2.82 -2.67 -4.74
C PHE A 45 -2.39 -1.86 -3.52
N HIS A 46 -2.64 -0.56 -3.54
CA HIS A 46 -2.65 0.29 -2.35
C HIS A 46 -4.06 0.29 -1.78
N LYS A 47 -4.23 0.04 -0.49
CA LYS A 47 -5.55 0.00 0.14
C LYS A 47 -5.59 0.76 1.46
N THR A 48 -6.78 1.17 1.88
CA THR A 48 -7.07 1.53 3.28
C THR A 48 -7.74 0.37 4.03
N ASN A 49 -7.94 0.54 5.34
CA ASN A 49 -8.74 -0.38 6.16
C ASN A 49 -10.22 -0.47 5.73
N ASP A 50 -10.72 0.53 5.02
CA ASP A 50 -12.13 0.64 4.64
C ASP A 50 -12.34 0.28 3.16
N ILE A 51 -12.46 1.29 2.29
CA ILE A 51 -13.04 1.17 0.94
C ILE A 51 -12.06 1.58 -0.18
N HIS A 52 -11.07 2.43 0.12
CA HIS A 52 -10.21 3.00 -0.91
C HIS A 52 -9.19 1.96 -1.37
N VAL A 53 -9.24 1.61 -2.65
CA VAL A 53 -8.35 0.63 -3.28
C VAL A 53 -7.89 1.16 -4.62
N LEU A 54 -6.58 1.29 -4.79
CA LEU A 54 -5.94 1.65 -6.05
C LEU A 54 -5.02 0.52 -6.53
N ARG A 55 -5.20 0.07 -7.77
CA ARG A 55 -4.22 -0.82 -8.40
C ARG A 55 -2.91 -0.06 -8.63
N LEU A 56 -1.80 -0.61 -8.14
CA LEU A 56 -0.48 -0.03 -8.32
C LEU A 56 -0.08 -0.10 -9.80
N ASN A 57 0.37 1.03 -10.33
CA ASN A 57 1.03 1.11 -11.63
C ASN A 57 2.56 1.08 -11.42
N HIS A 58 3.28 0.54 -12.41
CA HIS A 58 4.73 0.29 -12.41
C HIS A 58 5.54 1.09 -11.37
N VAL A 59 6.25 0.35 -10.50
CA VAL A 59 6.97 0.82 -9.31
C VAL A 59 8.30 1.50 -9.64
N ASN A 60 8.39 2.27 -10.73
CA ASN A 60 9.55 3.15 -10.90
C ASN A 60 9.42 4.26 -9.85
N HIS A 61 10.32 4.26 -8.88
CA HIS A 61 10.37 5.22 -7.76
C HIS A 61 10.20 6.68 -8.20
N VAL A 62 10.70 7.05 -9.39
CA VAL A 62 10.60 8.40 -9.96
C VAL A 62 9.14 8.85 -10.19
N TYR A 63 8.21 7.91 -10.42
CA TYR A 63 6.81 8.21 -10.69
C TYR A 63 5.85 7.70 -9.62
N TYR A 64 6.37 7.17 -8.51
CA TYR A 64 5.53 6.57 -7.49
C TYR A 64 4.52 7.58 -6.90
N VAL A 65 4.95 8.84 -6.70
CA VAL A 65 4.05 9.91 -6.24
C VAL A 65 2.92 10.18 -7.24
N ILE A 66 3.27 10.35 -8.52
CA ILE A 66 2.32 10.74 -9.58
C ILE A 66 1.36 9.60 -9.93
N ASN A 67 1.86 8.37 -9.97
CA ASN A 67 1.10 7.23 -10.48
C ASN A 67 0.36 6.47 -9.40
N ASN A 68 0.76 6.60 -8.12
CA ASN A 68 0.16 5.85 -7.02
C ASN A 68 -0.35 6.76 -5.89
N HIS A 69 0.47 7.68 -5.35
CA HIS A 69 0.01 8.54 -4.23
C HIS A 69 -1.08 9.52 -4.64
N ILE A 70 -0.87 10.32 -5.69
CA ILE A 70 -1.87 11.32 -6.13
C ILE A 70 -3.22 10.67 -6.44
N PRO A 71 -3.29 9.60 -7.28
CA PRO A 71 -4.56 8.97 -7.59
C PRO A 71 -5.21 8.29 -6.39
N PHE A 72 -4.42 7.88 -5.39
CA PHE A 72 -4.93 7.28 -4.16
C PHE A 72 -5.50 8.34 -3.22
N ILE A 73 -4.75 9.42 -2.96
CA ILE A 73 -5.19 10.55 -2.13
C ILE A 73 -6.43 11.24 -2.72
N ASN A 74 -6.54 11.30 -4.05
CA ASN A 74 -7.73 11.84 -4.72
C ASN A 74 -9.01 11.00 -4.56
N GLN A 75 -8.94 9.80 -3.98
CA GLN A 75 -10.14 9.01 -3.65
C GLN A 75 -10.78 9.47 -2.35
N PHE A 76 -10.02 10.13 -1.48
CA PHE A 76 -10.51 10.55 -0.16
C PHE A 76 -11.42 11.77 -0.27
N HIS A 77 -12.40 11.81 0.61
CA HIS A 77 -13.25 12.98 0.78
C HIS A 77 -12.52 14.08 1.59
N ASP A 78 -12.92 15.34 1.41
CA ASP A 78 -12.29 16.48 2.09
C ASP A 78 -12.31 16.34 3.62
N ASP A 79 -13.37 15.74 4.18
CA ASP A 79 -13.49 15.51 5.62
C ASP A 79 -12.54 14.42 6.12
N GLU A 80 -12.25 13.40 5.29
CA GLU A 80 -11.23 12.39 5.59
C GLU A 80 -9.83 12.99 5.57
N LEU A 81 -9.53 13.87 4.59
CA LEU A 81 -8.24 14.54 4.48
C LEU A 81 -8.00 15.56 5.62
N THR A 82 -9.06 16.23 6.08
CA THR A 82 -8.94 17.31 7.06
C THR A 82 -9.03 16.82 8.51
N ASN A 83 -9.82 15.77 8.78
CA ASN A 83 -10.15 15.36 10.14
C ASN A 83 -9.54 14.02 10.57
N ARG A 84 -8.73 13.37 9.73
CA ARG A 84 -8.11 12.08 10.03
C ARG A 84 -6.59 12.12 9.90
N TYR A 85 -5.93 11.19 10.58
CA TYR A 85 -4.50 10.94 10.46
C TYR A 85 -4.24 9.96 9.34
N PHE A 86 -3.18 10.19 8.56
CA PHE A 86 -2.73 9.27 7.53
C PHE A 86 -1.53 8.46 8.03
N GLN A 87 -1.64 7.14 8.07
CA GLN A 87 -0.56 6.25 8.47
C GLN A 87 -0.17 5.34 7.29
N GLN A 88 1.14 5.32 7.01
CA GLN A 88 1.80 4.45 6.05
C GLN A 88 3.12 3.95 6.64
N ASP A 89 3.74 2.93 6.02
CA ASP A 89 5.02 2.39 6.46
C ASP A 89 6.20 3.34 6.11
N ASN A 90 7.43 2.89 6.38
CA ASN A 90 8.65 3.66 6.11
C ASN A 90 9.39 3.23 4.83
N ALA A 91 8.72 2.59 3.85
CA ALA A 91 9.40 2.19 2.63
C ALA A 91 9.97 3.44 1.93
N ALA A 92 11.12 3.26 1.25
CA ALA A 92 11.90 4.37 0.71
C ALA A 92 11.10 5.31 -0.21
N ALA A 93 10.08 4.78 -0.88
CA ALA A 93 9.18 5.57 -1.74
C ALA A 93 8.26 6.51 -0.93
N HIS A 94 7.82 6.10 0.27
CA HIS A 94 6.98 6.92 1.16
C HIS A 94 7.77 8.05 1.82
N THR A 95 9.05 7.79 2.11
CA THR A 95 9.93 8.76 2.79
C THR A 95 10.78 9.59 1.81
N ALA A 96 10.61 9.39 0.50
CA ALA A 96 11.32 10.16 -0.52
C ALA A 96 11.00 11.67 -0.40
N ASN A 97 11.94 12.52 -0.79
CA ASN A 97 11.79 13.97 -0.68
C ASN A 97 10.55 14.48 -1.41
N GLU A 98 10.28 13.92 -2.60
CA GLU A 98 9.12 14.23 -3.44
C GLU A 98 7.82 13.87 -2.73
N THR A 99 7.76 12.69 -2.11
CA THR A 99 6.59 12.22 -1.36
C THR A 99 6.34 13.08 -0.13
N MET A 100 7.39 13.36 0.66
CA MET A 100 7.27 14.21 1.85
C MET A 100 6.89 15.66 1.49
N ALA A 101 7.40 16.19 0.37
CA ALA A 101 7.03 17.51 -0.12
C ALA A 101 5.56 17.56 -0.58
N PHE A 102 5.07 16.49 -1.22
CA PHE A 102 3.67 16.34 -1.61
C PHE A 102 2.76 16.28 -0.37
N LEU A 103 3.03 15.38 0.59
CA LEU A 103 2.19 15.20 1.78
C LEU A 103 2.09 16.47 2.65
N LYS A 104 3.16 17.27 2.72
CA LYS A 104 3.15 18.58 3.41
C LYS A 104 2.16 19.59 2.81
N GLN A 105 1.72 19.41 1.57
CA GLN A 105 0.72 20.29 0.96
C GLN A 105 -0.71 19.97 1.46
N PHE A 106 -0.95 18.74 1.89
CA PHE A 106 -2.27 18.25 2.33
C PHE A 106 -2.47 18.36 3.84
N HIS A 107 -1.41 18.18 4.64
CA HIS A 107 -1.48 18.36 6.09
C HIS A 107 -1.01 19.77 6.48
N LYS A 108 -1.96 20.68 6.71
CA LYS A 108 -1.73 22.02 7.30
C LYS A 108 -2.32 22.11 8.70
#